data_AF-A0A1I1EPN8-F1
#
_entry.id   AF-A0A1I1EPN8-F1
#
_cell.length_a   1.000
_cell.length_b   1.000
_cell.length_c   1.000
_cell.angle_alpha   90.00
_cell.angle_beta   90.00
_cell.angle_gamma   90.00
#
_symmetry.space_group_name_H-M   'P 1'
#
loop_
_entity.id
_entity.type
_entity.pdbx_description
1 polymer ?
#
loop_
_entity_poly.entity_id
_entity_poly.type
_entity_poly.pdbx_seq_one_letter_code
_entity_poly.pdbx_strand_id
1 'polypeptide(L)'
;MNMWVVYGIGFLAQLCFSARLINQWILSEKKNKVQTPTLFWQLSLLGAILFFVYGYLRKDLSIMIGQALIYYIYFRNLQLQGKWKPSKIIFKLAVILSPIVIAAYLVFFSDLDWGRLFTGDNIAIWLVILGTVGQIIYTGRFVYQWWYSEQHDKSSLPWGFWIMSLTGSAIIFTYACFRTDPVLLSAHFFGGIVYVRNLFLIQKSRKQAKA
;
A
#
# COMPACT_ATOMS: atom_id res chain seq x y z
N MET A 1 16.74 -19.50 7.65
CA MET A 1 16.53 -18.33 8.53
C MET A 1 15.36 -18.62 9.47
N ASN A 2 15.36 -18.09 10.70
CA ASN A 2 14.29 -18.32 11.66
C ASN A 2 12.97 -17.69 11.18
N MET A 3 11.89 -18.48 11.10
CA MET A 3 10.56 -18.05 10.62
C MET A 3 9.99 -16.88 11.44
N TRP A 4 10.31 -16.80 12.73
CA TRP A 4 9.89 -15.69 13.60
C TRP A 4 10.46 -14.34 13.14
N VAL A 5 11.70 -14.32 12.65
CA VAL A 5 12.34 -13.10 12.12
C VAL A 5 11.66 -12.65 10.83
N VAL A 6 11.33 -13.60 9.94
CA VAL A 6 10.60 -13.32 8.70
C VAL A 6 9.24 -12.70 9.01
N TYR A 7 8.46 -13.31 9.91
CA TYR A 7 7.17 -12.77 10.31
C TYR A 7 7.28 -11.42 11.02
N GLY A 8 8.31 -11.23 11.86
CA GLY A 8 8.58 -9.95 12.50
C GLY A 8 8.73 -8.80 11.50
N ILE A 9 9.48 -9.00 10.41
CA ILE A 9 9.64 -8.01 9.34
C ILE A 9 8.30 -7.72 8.64
N GLY A 10 7.52 -8.76 8.35
CA GLY A 10 6.19 -8.62 7.75
C GLY A 10 5.23 -7.81 8.64
N PHE A 11 5.16 -8.10 9.93
CA PHE A 11 4.33 -7.35 10.88
C PHE A 11 4.79 -5.90 11.04
N LEU A 12 6.11 -5.65 11.08
CA LEU A 12 6.64 -4.28 11.12
C LEU A 12 6.22 -3.48 9.88
N ALA A 13 6.25 -4.09 8.69
CA ALA A 13 5.75 -3.47 7.48
C ALA A 13 4.24 -3.14 7.58
N GLN A 14 3.43 -4.07 8.08
CA GLN A 14 1.99 -3.85 8.27
C GLN A 14 1.66 -2.80 9.33
N LEU A 15 2.50 -2.66 10.36
CA LEU A 15 2.39 -1.57 11.32
C LEU A 15 2.62 -0.22 10.64
N CYS A 16 3.61 -0.10 9.74
CA CYS A 16 3.79 1.13 8.95
C CYS A 16 2.56 1.43 8.08
N PHE A 17 2.00 0.42 7.40
CA PHE A 17 0.82 0.59 6.55
C PHE A 17 -0.48 0.87 7.33
N SER A 18 -0.60 0.38 8.55
CA SER A 18 -1.73 0.67 9.44
C SER A 18 -1.60 2.08 10.02
N ALA A 19 -0.41 2.43 10.51
CA ALA A 19 -0.11 3.73 11.10
C ALA A 19 -0.34 4.88 10.10
N ARG A 20 -0.01 4.70 8.80
CA ARG A 20 -0.34 5.72 7.78
C ARG A 20 -1.84 5.97 7.68
N LEU A 21 -2.67 4.93 7.72
CA LEU A 21 -4.13 5.04 7.58
C LEU A 21 -4.75 5.69 8.83
N ILE A 22 -4.31 5.28 10.02
CA ILE A 22 -4.75 5.87 11.29
C ILE A 22 -4.36 7.35 11.36
N ASN A 23 -3.12 7.69 11.00
CA ASN A 23 -2.68 9.09 10.98
C ASN A 23 -3.48 9.92 9.96
N GLN A 24 -3.73 9.36 8.76
CA GLN A 24 -4.58 9.99 7.75
C GLN A 24 -6.00 10.21 8.28
N TRP A 25 -6.53 9.25 9.03
CA TRP A 25 -7.82 9.37 9.66
C TRP A 25 -7.86 10.54 10.64
N ILE A 26 -7.04 10.50 11.68
CA ILE A 26 -7.06 11.48 12.76
C ILE A 26 -6.91 12.91 12.21
N LEU A 27 -6.01 13.11 11.25
CA LEU A 27 -5.77 14.43 10.66
C LEU A 27 -6.90 14.90 9.73
N SER A 28 -7.61 13.98 9.08
CA SER A 28 -8.76 14.34 8.24
C SER A 28 -9.96 14.75 9.06
N GLU A 29 -10.19 14.10 10.21
CA GLU A 29 -11.27 14.47 11.14
C GLU A 29 -11.03 15.85 11.74
N LYS A 30 -9.81 16.09 12.25
CA LYS A 30 -9.43 17.40 12.80
C LYS A 30 -9.64 18.54 11.80
N LYS A 31 -9.55 18.27 10.50
CA LYS A 31 -9.70 19.26 9.43
C LYS A 31 -11.03 19.21 8.69
N ASN A 32 -11.95 18.32 9.07
CA ASN A 32 -13.23 18.06 8.38
C ASN A 32 -13.10 17.92 6.85
N LYS A 33 -11.95 17.43 6.37
CA LYS A 33 -11.62 17.29 4.96
C LYS A 33 -10.64 16.15 4.81
N VAL A 34 -10.77 15.35 3.76
CA VAL A 34 -9.80 14.30 3.46
C VAL A 34 -8.44 14.94 3.20
N GLN A 35 -7.49 14.59 4.05
CA GLN A 35 -6.13 15.09 4.02
C GLN A 35 -5.17 13.98 3.61
N THR A 36 -4.08 14.39 2.96
CA THR A 36 -2.99 13.51 2.56
C THR A 36 -1.73 13.92 3.33
N PRO A 37 -1.61 13.53 4.61
CA PRO A 37 -0.50 13.99 5.43
C PRO A 37 0.83 13.41 4.95
N THR A 38 1.92 14.16 5.09
CA THR A 38 3.26 13.72 4.67
C THR A 38 3.69 12.39 5.29
N LEU A 39 3.34 12.19 6.57
CA LEU A 39 3.62 10.96 7.29
C LEU A 39 2.97 9.73 6.62
N PHE A 40 1.86 9.91 5.89
CA PHE A 40 1.24 8.81 5.13
C PHE A 40 2.24 8.22 4.13
N TRP A 41 2.92 9.06 3.34
CA TRP A 41 3.86 8.61 2.32
C TRP A 41 5.20 8.17 2.89
N GLN A 42 5.68 8.83 3.96
CA GLN A 42 6.91 8.41 4.64
C GLN A 42 6.78 6.99 5.22
N LEU A 43 5.69 6.72 5.93
CA LEU A 43 5.42 5.37 6.44
C LEU A 43 5.17 4.37 5.31
N SER A 44 4.57 4.80 4.20
CA SER A 44 4.36 3.94 3.03
C SER A 44 5.69 3.52 2.39
N LEU A 45 6.67 4.41 2.29
CA LEU A 45 8.02 4.09 1.79
C LEU A 45 8.74 3.11 2.71
N LEU A 46 8.76 3.37 4.02
CA LEU A 46 9.40 2.47 4.99
C LEU A 46 8.71 1.10 5.00
N GLY A 47 7.38 1.09 5.00
CA GLY A 47 6.59 -0.13 4.89
C GLY A 47 6.90 -0.90 3.61
N ALA A 48 7.01 -0.24 2.46
CA ALA A 48 7.32 -0.88 1.20
C ALA A 48 8.72 -1.51 1.16
N ILE A 49 9.73 -0.86 1.75
CA ILE A 49 11.08 -1.42 1.88
C ILE A 49 11.04 -2.70 2.71
N LEU A 50 10.43 -2.64 3.90
CA LEU A 50 10.31 -3.79 4.79
C LEU A 50 9.51 -4.92 4.14
N PHE A 51 8.42 -4.60 3.45
CA PHE A 51 7.55 -5.59 2.83
C PHE A 51 8.18 -6.21 1.58
N PHE A 52 9.01 -5.47 0.84
CA PHE A 52 9.83 -6.04 -0.23
C PHE A 52 10.82 -7.07 0.32
N VAL A 53 11.56 -6.71 1.39
CA VAL A 53 12.48 -7.64 2.06
C VAL A 53 11.74 -8.86 2.57
N TYR A 54 10.57 -8.67 3.18
CA TYR A 54 9.70 -9.78 3.59
C TYR A 54 9.33 -10.70 2.41
N GLY A 55 8.91 -10.14 1.27
CA GLY A 55 8.61 -10.89 0.05
C GLY A 55 9.79 -11.71 -0.44
N TYR A 56 10.99 -11.11 -0.48
CA TYR A 56 12.22 -11.82 -0.81
C TYR A 56 12.48 -13.02 0.12
N LEU A 57 12.39 -12.81 1.43
CA LEU A 57 12.62 -13.85 2.44
C LEU A 57 11.57 -14.98 2.39
N ARG A 58 10.35 -14.67 1.95
CA ARG A 58 9.28 -15.62 1.70
C ARG A 58 9.38 -16.30 0.34
N LYS A 59 10.32 -15.89 -0.52
CA LYS A 59 10.39 -16.27 -1.94
C LYS A 59 9.04 -16.01 -2.61
N ASP A 60 8.52 -14.80 -2.44
CA ASP A 60 7.25 -14.34 -3.02
C ASP A 60 7.53 -13.14 -3.93
N LEU A 61 7.54 -13.43 -5.24
CA LEU A 61 7.82 -12.42 -6.26
C LEU A 61 6.68 -11.41 -6.41
N SER A 62 5.44 -11.84 -6.21
CA SER A 62 4.26 -10.97 -6.35
C SER A 62 4.33 -9.81 -5.35
N ILE A 63 4.75 -10.10 -4.11
CA ILE A 63 5.00 -9.06 -3.10
C ILE A 63 6.12 -8.12 -3.55
N MET A 64 7.26 -8.67 -4.00
CA MET A 64 8.42 -7.87 -4.40
C MET A 64 8.07 -6.91 -5.55
N ILE A 65 7.46 -7.41 -6.62
CA ILE A 65 7.06 -6.61 -7.78
C ILE A 65 6.04 -5.54 -7.38
N GLY A 66 5.03 -5.91 -6.60
CA GLY A 66 4.00 -4.97 -6.13
C GLY A 66 4.62 -3.82 -5.32
N GLN A 67 5.52 -4.12 -4.39
CA GLN A 67 6.18 -3.08 -3.59
C GLN A 67 7.13 -2.22 -4.42
N ALA A 68 7.90 -2.80 -5.35
CA ALA A 68 8.78 -2.03 -6.23
C ALA A 68 8.00 -1.01 -7.07
N LEU A 69 6.86 -1.41 -7.65
CA LEU A 69 6.02 -0.52 -8.46
C LEU A 69 5.43 0.63 -7.63
N ILE A 70 4.85 0.31 -6.47
CA ILE A 70 4.16 1.31 -5.64
C ILE A 70 5.16 2.20 -4.88
N TYR A 71 6.37 1.72 -4.61
CA TYR A 71 7.44 2.48 -3.96
C TYR A 71 7.70 3.82 -4.65
N TYR A 72 7.80 3.81 -5.98
CA TYR A 72 8.01 5.03 -6.76
C TYR A 72 6.85 6.03 -6.58
N ILE A 73 5.61 5.56 -6.56
CA ILE A 73 4.43 6.41 -6.37
C ILE A 73 4.51 7.12 -5.00
N TYR A 74 4.93 6.41 -3.95
CA TYR A 74 5.08 6.99 -2.62
C TYR A 74 6.18 8.07 -2.58
N PHE A 75 7.31 7.80 -3.22
CA PHE A 75 8.40 8.75 -3.34
C PHE A 75 7.97 10.01 -4.12
N ARG A 76 7.33 9.82 -5.27
CA ARG A 76 6.86 10.91 -6.12
C ARG A 76 5.85 11.81 -5.41
N ASN A 77 4.95 11.22 -4.62
CA ASN A 77 4.01 12.00 -3.81
C ASN A 77 4.72 12.91 -2.77
N LEU A 78 5.84 12.50 -2.17
CA LEU A 78 6.63 13.38 -1.30
C LEU A 78 7.28 14.54 -2.05
N GLN A 79 7.65 14.33 -3.31
CA GLN A 79 8.16 15.39 -4.19
C GLN A 79 7.04 16.39 -4.53
N LEU A 80 5.85 15.91 -4.91
CA LEU A 80 4.67 16.74 -5.16
C LEU A 80 4.25 17.56 -3.94
N GLN A 81 4.47 17.05 -2.72
CA GLN A 81 4.24 17.81 -1.48
C GLN A 81 5.34 18.83 -1.17
N GLY A 82 6.46 18.84 -1.89
CA GLY A 82 7.64 19.63 -1.56
C GLY A 82 8.31 19.18 -0.24
N LYS A 83 7.99 17.99 0.27
CA LYS A 83 8.44 17.49 1.58
C LYS A 83 9.61 16.52 1.51
N TRP A 84 10.02 16.13 0.30
CA TRP A 84 11.25 15.34 0.10
C TRP A 84 12.52 16.10 0.51
N LYS A 85 12.76 17.30 -0.04
CA LYS A 85 13.95 18.13 0.25
C LYS A 85 14.16 18.38 1.76
N PRO A 86 13.15 18.83 2.54
CA PRO A 86 13.29 19.08 3.97
C PRO A 86 13.25 17.82 4.85
N SER A 87 13.10 16.62 4.26
CA SER A 87 13.10 15.38 5.06
C SER A 87 14.46 15.12 5.72
N LYS A 88 14.41 14.48 6.90
CA LYS A 88 15.60 14.10 7.69
C LYS A 88 16.57 13.27 6.84
N ILE A 89 17.87 13.49 7.02
CA ILE A 89 18.91 12.80 6.24
C ILE A 89 18.81 11.27 6.36
N ILE A 90 18.54 10.75 7.56
CA ILE A 90 18.40 9.30 7.80
C ILE A 90 17.28 8.72 6.94
N PHE A 91 16.14 9.40 6.83
CA PHE A 91 15.03 8.98 5.98
C PHE A 91 15.41 8.98 4.50
N LYS A 92 16.13 10.02 4.05
CA LYS A 92 16.59 10.11 2.66
C LYS A 92 17.57 8.99 2.32
N LEU A 93 18.52 8.70 3.22
CA LEU A 93 19.47 7.60 3.07
C LEU A 93 18.75 6.25 3.01
N ALA A 94 17.78 6.00 3.91
CA ALA A 94 16.98 4.78 3.86
C ALA A 94 16.27 4.63 2.49
N VAL A 95 15.63 5.69 1.99
CA VAL A 95 14.86 5.66 0.73
C VAL A 95 15.75 5.54 -0.52
N ILE A 96 16.93 6.15 -0.54
CA ILE A 96 17.84 6.10 -1.71
C ILE A 96 18.71 4.84 -1.69
N LEU A 97 19.24 4.46 -0.53
CA LEU A 97 20.18 3.33 -0.44
C LEU A 97 19.44 2.00 -0.49
N SER A 98 18.21 1.90 0.03
CA SER A 98 17.52 0.60 0.07
C SER A 98 17.36 -0.04 -1.31
N PRO A 99 16.91 0.65 -2.39
CA PRO A 99 16.75 0.00 -3.69
C PRO A 99 18.11 -0.40 -4.28
N ILE A 100 19.17 0.38 -4.03
CA ILE A 100 20.53 0.09 -4.51
C ILE A 100 21.08 -1.16 -3.82
N VAL A 101 21.00 -1.21 -2.50
CA VAL A 101 21.48 -2.35 -1.69
C VAL A 101 20.68 -3.60 -2.03
N ILE A 102 19.35 -3.48 -2.16
CA ILE A 102 18.48 -4.59 -2.56
C ILE A 102 18.86 -5.08 -3.96
N ALA A 103 19.02 -4.19 -4.94
CA ALA A 103 19.39 -4.58 -6.30
C ALA A 103 20.77 -5.26 -6.35
N ALA A 104 21.77 -4.70 -5.69
CA ALA A 104 23.10 -5.30 -5.58
C ALA A 104 23.02 -6.69 -4.93
N TYR A 105 22.27 -6.81 -3.84
CA TYR A 105 22.07 -8.09 -3.16
C TYR A 105 21.42 -9.13 -4.09
N LEU A 106 20.37 -8.75 -4.81
CA LEU A 106 19.69 -9.65 -5.74
C LEU A 106 20.60 -10.11 -6.88
N VAL A 107 21.40 -9.21 -7.46
CA VAL A 107 22.28 -9.53 -8.60
C VAL A 107 23.46 -10.41 -8.18
N PHE A 108 24.11 -10.11 -7.04
CA PHE A 108 25.36 -10.76 -6.67
C PHE A 108 25.19 -11.97 -5.73
N PHE A 109 24.08 -12.04 -5.00
CA PHE A 109 23.95 -13.00 -3.89
C PHE A 109 22.63 -13.78 -3.86
N SER A 110 21.67 -13.52 -4.76
CA SER A 110 20.38 -14.24 -4.71
C SER A 110 20.35 -15.49 -5.59
N ASP A 111 19.94 -16.60 -4.99
CA ASP A 111 19.65 -17.87 -5.68
C ASP A 111 18.15 -17.99 -6.03
N LEU A 112 17.53 -16.89 -6.48
CA LEU A 112 16.10 -16.87 -6.79
C LEU A 112 15.78 -17.75 -8.01
N ASP A 113 15.18 -18.90 -7.73
CA ASP A 113 14.60 -19.79 -8.74
C ASP A 113 13.21 -19.29 -9.14
N TRP A 114 13.15 -18.59 -10.28
CA TRP A 114 11.94 -17.97 -10.83
C TRP A 114 10.81 -18.98 -11.12
N GLY A 115 11.14 -20.26 -11.36
CA GLY A 115 10.17 -21.29 -11.73
C GLY A 115 9.32 -21.80 -10.57
N ARG A 116 9.88 -21.84 -9.36
CA ARG A 116 9.17 -22.28 -8.14
C ARG A 116 8.21 -21.25 -7.55
N LEU A 117 8.19 -20.04 -8.11
CA LEU A 117 7.41 -18.89 -7.63
C LEU A 117 5.96 -18.88 -8.17
N PHE A 118 5.69 -19.60 -9.26
CA PHE A 118 4.38 -19.63 -9.91
C PHE A 118 3.55 -20.88 -9.60
N THR A 119 4.13 -21.87 -8.90
CA THR A 119 3.46 -23.11 -8.52
C THR A 119 2.84 -22.97 -7.14
N GLY A 120 1.60 -22.50 -7.08
CA GLY A 120 0.82 -22.38 -5.84
C GLY A 120 -0.54 -23.09 -5.94
N ASP A 121 -0.66 -24.17 -5.17
CA ASP A 121 -1.83 -24.84 -4.59
C ASP A 121 -3.14 -25.06 -5.39
N ASN A 122 -3.80 -26.18 -5.07
CA ASN A 122 -5.16 -26.60 -5.46
C ASN A 122 -6.24 -25.62 -4.96
N ILE A 123 -6.30 -24.41 -5.53
CA ILE A 123 -7.36 -23.43 -5.28
C ILE A 123 -8.30 -23.42 -6.48
N ALA A 124 -9.61 -23.42 -6.23
CA ALA A 124 -10.61 -23.32 -7.29
C ALA A 124 -10.35 -22.06 -8.15
N ILE A 125 -10.33 -22.22 -9.48
CA ILE A 125 -9.96 -21.15 -10.44
C ILE A 125 -10.79 -19.87 -10.21
N TRP A 126 -12.07 -20.00 -9.88
CA TRP A 126 -12.94 -18.84 -9.62
C TRP A 126 -12.50 -18.03 -8.40
N LEU A 127 -11.95 -18.67 -7.35
CA LEU A 127 -11.40 -17.98 -6.17
C LEU A 127 -10.10 -17.26 -6.53
N VAL A 128 -9.26 -17.85 -7.38
CA VAL A 128 -8.05 -17.22 -7.89
C VAL A 128 -8.39 -15.96 -8.67
N ILE A 129 -9.39 -16.03 -9.56
CA ILE A 129 -9.89 -14.87 -10.31
C ILE A 129 -10.42 -13.80 -9.36
N LEU A 130 -11.27 -14.16 -8.39
CA LEU A 130 -11.84 -13.22 -7.42
C LEU A 130 -10.75 -12.47 -6.65
N GLY A 131 -9.78 -13.20 -6.09
CA GLY A 131 -8.65 -12.63 -5.38
C GLY A 131 -7.82 -11.70 -6.28
N THR A 132 -7.54 -12.14 -7.51
CA THR A 132 -6.73 -11.38 -8.48
C THR A 132 -7.41 -10.07 -8.89
N VAL A 133 -8.71 -10.10 -9.22
CA VAL A 133 -9.48 -8.91 -9.56
C VAL A 133 -9.51 -7.93 -8.38
N GLY A 134 -9.75 -8.44 -7.17
CA GLY A 134 -9.70 -7.64 -5.95
C GLY A 134 -8.35 -6.94 -5.77
N GLN A 135 -7.24 -7.67 -5.93
CA GLN A 135 -5.88 -7.14 -5.84
C GLN A 135 -5.55 -6.12 -6.92
N ILE A 136 -5.97 -6.35 -8.17
CA ILE A 136 -5.78 -5.41 -9.29
C ILE A 136 -6.47 -4.09 -8.99
N ILE A 137 -7.73 -4.11 -8.55
CA ILE A 137 -8.48 -2.89 -8.20
C ILE A 137 -7.83 -2.20 -7.00
N TYR A 138 -7.52 -2.97 -5.94
CA TYR A 138 -6.98 -2.44 -4.70
C TYR A 138 -5.57 -1.86 -4.85
N THR A 139 -4.75 -2.42 -5.73
CA THR A 139 -3.42 -1.91 -6.06
C THR A 139 -3.50 -0.75 -7.06
N GLY A 140 -4.35 -0.90 -8.09
CA GLY A 140 -4.57 0.08 -9.15
C GLY A 140 -5.01 1.44 -8.64
N ARG A 141 -5.62 1.52 -7.44
CA ARG A 141 -5.94 2.81 -6.79
C ARG A 141 -4.74 3.75 -6.70
N PHE A 142 -3.54 3.22 -6.44
CA PHE A 142 -2.33 4.05 -6.29
C PHE A 142 -1.86 4.56 -7.66
N VAL A 143 -2.01 3.77 -8.71
CA VAL A 143 -1.74 4.18 -10.09
C VAL A 143 -2.73 5.28 -10.51
N TYR A 144 -4.02 5.10 -10.25
CA TYR A 144 -5.04 6.12 -10.49
C TYR A 144 -4.73 7.42 -9.72
N GLN A 145 -4.37 7.29 -8.44
CA GLN A 145 -4.03 8.43 -7.59
C GLN A 145 -2.78 9.17 -8.08
N TRP A 146 -1.78 8.42 -8.54
CA TRP A 146 -0.56 8.99 -9.08
C TRP A 146 -0.88 9.81 -10.33
N TRP A 147 -1.56 9.21 -11.31
CA TRP A 147 -2.02 9.91 -12.50
C TRP A 147 -2.82 11.17 -12.16
N TYR A 148 -3.79 11.05 -11.24
CA TYR A 148 -4.59 12.21 -10.79
C TYR A 148 -3.72 13.31 -10.17
N SER A 149 -2.72 12.94 -9.38
CA SER A 149 -1.88 13.92 -8.68
C SER A 149 -0.89 14.62 -9.60
N GLU A 150 -0.37 13.95 -10.63
CA GLU A 150 0.44 14.58 -11.67
C GLU A 150 -0.39 15.60 -12.46
N GLN A 151 -1.62 15.26 -12.84
CA GLN A 151 -2.48 16.18 -13.60
C GLN A 151 -2.88 17.46 -12.83
N HIS A 152 -2.76 17.46 -11.50
CA HIS A 152 -3.16 18.58 -10.65
C HIS A 152 -1.99 19.18 -9.86
N ASP A 153 -0.76 18.72 -10.10
CA ASP A 153 0.46 19.06 -9.35
C ASP A 153 0.29 19.03 -7.83
N LYS A 154 -0.56 18.12 -7.34
CA LYS A 154 -0.97 18.06 -5.93
C LYS A 154 -1.13 16.62 -5.48
N SER A 155 -0.33 16.23 -4.49
CA SER A 155 -0.50 14.96 -3.79
C SER A 155 -1.83 14.95 -3.03
N SER A 156 -2.83 14.31 -3.63
CA SER A 156 -4.17 14.21 -3.09
C SER A 156 -4.67 12.77 -3.17
N LEU A 157 -5.63 12.42 -2.30
CA LEU A 157 -6.33 11.15 -2.34
C LEU A 157 -7.76 11.41 -2.86
N PRO A 158 -7.97 11.41 -4.20
CA PRO A 158 -9.23 11.77 -4.82
C PRO A 158 -10.35 10.78 -4.49
N TRP A 159 -11.60 11.18 -4.78
CA TRP A 159 -12.77 10.33 -4.57
C TRP A 159 -12.64 8.94 -5.23
N GLY A 160 -12.10 8.88 -6.45
CA GLY A 160 -11.88 7.61 -7.16
C GLY A 160 -10.91 6.66 -6.43
N PHE A 161 -9.88 7.19 -5.75
CA PHE A 161 -8.96 6.38 -4.95
C PHE A 161 -9.70 5.64 -3.83
N TRP A 162 -10.65 6.31 -3.18
CA TRP A 162 -11.41 5.73 -2.08
C TRP A 162 -12.48 4.75 -2.55
N ILE A 163 -13.07 4.97 -3.73
CA ILE A 163 -13.95 3.98 -4.35
C ILE A 163 -13.19 2.71 -4.70
N MET A 164 -12.07 2.84 -5.43
CA MET A 164 -11.25 1.67 -5.76
C MET A 164 -10.79 0.95 -4.49
N SER A 165 -10.44 1.71 -3.44
CA SER A 165 -10.12 1.13 -2.13
C SER A 165 -11.26 0.34 -1.54
N LEU A 166 -12.49 0.88 -1.52
CA LEU A 166 -13.66 0.22 -0.96
C LEU A 166 -14.07 -1.00 -1.78
N THR A 167 -14.15 -0.87 -3.11
CA THR A 167 -14.51 -1.95 -4.02
C THR A 167 -13.49 -3.08 -3.98
N GLY A 168 -12.19 -2.78 -4.12
CA GLY A 168 -11.13 -3.77 -4.01
C GLY A 168 -11.11 -4.44 -2.64
N SER A 169 -11.31 -3.67 -1.57
CA SER A 169 -11.37 -4.20 -0.19
C SER A 169 -12.57 -5.10 0.04
N ALA A 170 -13.74 -4.79 -0.53
CA ALA A 170 -14.92 -5.64 -0.44
C ALA A 170 -14.70 -6.99 -1.15
N ILE A 171 -14.12 -6.96 -2.36
CA ILE A 171 -13.79 -8.18 -3.12
C ILE A 171 -12.77 -9.04 -2.37
N ILE A 172 -11.69 -8.44 -1.86
CA ILE A 172 -10.67 -9.17 -1.11
C ILE A 172 -11.23 -9.69 0.22
N PHE A 173 -12.11 -8.94 0.89
CA PHE A 173 -12.79 -9.41 2.09
C PHE A 173 -13.67 -10.63 1.81
N THR A 174 -14.46 -10.62 0.73
CA THR A 174 -15.25 -11.78 0.30
C THR A 174 -14.36 -12.98 -0.01
N TYR A 175 -13.27 -12.76 -0.76
CA TYR A 175 -12.26 -13.79 -1.00
C TYR A 175 -11.70 -14.37 0.32
N ALA A 176 -11.39 -13.50 1.29
CA ALA A 176 -10.86 -13.89 2.58
C ALA A 176 -11.85 -14.69 3.43
N CYS A 177 -13.17 -14.44 3.32
CA CYS A 177 -14.20 -15.28 3.94
C CYS A 177 -14.13 -16.72 3.42
N PHE A 178 -14.05 -16.90 2.09
CA PHE A 178 -13.97 -18.24 1.48
C PHE A 178 -12.65 -18.96 1.78
N ARG A 179 -11.57 -18.21 1.96
CA ARG A 179 -10.26 -18.74 2.34
C ARG A 179 -10.06 -18.86 3.85
N THR A 180 -11.03 -18.41 4.65
CA THR A 180 -10.93 -18.32 6.11
C THR A 180 -9.63 -17.65 6.58
N ASP A 181 -9.22 -16.58 5.88
CA ASP A 181 -7.97 -15.86 6.16
C ASP A 181 -8.23 -14.69 7.14
N PRO A 182 -7.90 -14.83 8.43
CA PRO A 182 -8.21 -13.81 9.44
C PRO A 182 -7.38 -12.52 9.26
N VAL A 183 -6.23 -12.58 8.61
CA VAL A 183 -5.36 -11.42 8.38
C VAL A 183 -5.97 -10.52 7.32
N LEU A 184 -6.40 -11.10 6.19
CA LEU A 184 -7.08 -10.35 5.14
C LEU A 184 -8.44 -9.81 5.62
N LEU A 185 -9.20 -10.61 6.38
CA LEU A 185 -10.49 -10.18 6.94
C LEU A 185 -10.33 -8.94 7.81
N SER A 186 -9.43 -8.98 8.79
CA SER A 186 -9.22 -7.86 9.73
C SER A 186 -8.70 -6.60 9.02
N ALA A 187 -7.73 -6.74 8.11
CA ALA A 187 -7.18 -5.62 7.36
C ALA A 187 -8.22 -4.94 6.45
N HIS A 188 -9.02 -5.73 5.74
CA HIS A 188 -10.01 -5.20 4.78
C HIS A 188 -11.29 -4.73 5.46
N PHE A 189 -11.66 -5.29 6.62
CA PHE A 189 -12.73 -4.75 7.45
C PHE A 189 -12.36 -3.36 7.98
N PHE A 190 -11.22 -3.24 8.66
CA PHE A 190 -10.76 -1.95 9.20
C PHE A 190 -10.54 -0.92 8.08
N GLY A 191 -9.86 -1.32 6.99
CA GLY A 191 -9.68 -0.46 5.82
C GLY A 191 -11.01 0.03 5.24
N GLY A 192 -12.00 -0.86 5.11
CA GLY A 192 -13.34 -0.54 4.64
C GLY A 192 -14.00 0.60 5.42
N ILE A 193 -13.91 0.58 6.76
CA ILE A 193 -14.43 1.65 7.63
C ILE A 193 -13.77 2.99 7.27
N VAL A 194 -12.44 3.01 7.13
CA VAL A 194 -11.68 4.22 6.76
C VAL A 194 -12.10 4.74 5.38
N TYR A 195 -12.33 3.85 4.41
CA TYR A 195 -12.67 4.22 3.04
C TYR A 195 -14.07 4.80 2.94
N VAL A 196 -15.06 4.14 3.57
CA VAL A 196 -16.43 4.64 3.68
C VAL A 196 -16.45 6.02 4.33
N ARG A 197 -15.76 6.20 5.45
CA ARG A 197 -15.67 7.50 6.14
C ARG A 197 -15.07 8.58 5.25
N ASN A 198 -13.97 8.30 4.53
CA ASN A 198 -13.36 9.28 3.62
C ASN A 198 -14.31 9.66 2.47
N LEU A 199 -15.08 8.73 1.93
CA LEU A 199 -16.09 9.02 0.90
C LEU A 199 -17.19 9.96 1.42
N PHE A 200 -17.72 9.69 2.62
CA PHE A 200 -18.68 10.57 3.28
C PHE A 200 -18.12 11.98 3.49
N LEU A 201 -16.87 12.08 3.97
CA LEU A 201 -16.23 13.37 4.23
C LEU A 201 -16.06 14.18 2.93
N ILE A 202 -15.65 13.54 1.82
CA ILE A 202 -15.58 14.19 0.50
C ILE A 202 -16.95 14.66 0.04
N GLN A 203 -17.99 13.83 0.18
CA GLN A 203 -19.34 14.18 -0.24
C GLN A 203 -19.90 15.36 0.55
N LYS A 204 -19.66 15.38 1.87
CA LYS A 204 -20.02 16.51 2.75
C LYS A 204 -19.33 17.80 2.30
N SER A 205 -18.01 17.77 2.07
CA SER A 205 -17.27 18.95 1.59
C SER A 205 -17.77 19.44 0.23
N ARG A 206 -18.13 18.52 -0.69
CA ARG A 206 -18.70 18.88 -2.01
C ARG A 206 -20.07 19.53 -1.90
N LYS A 207 -20.92 19.10 -0.97
CA LYS A 207 -22.22 19.73 -0.72
C LYS A 207 -22.05 21.13 -0.14
N GLN A 208 -21.15 21.29 0.84
CA GLN A 208 -20.84 22.60 1.43
C GLN A 208 -20.25 23.60 0.44
N ALA A 209 -19.47 23.15 -0.54
CA ALA A 209 -18.91 24.03 -1.57
C ALA A 209 -19.91 24.45 -2.66
N LYS A 210 -21.09 23.80 -2.71
CA LYS A 210 -22.17 24.08 -3.67
C LYS A 210 -23.32 24.91 -3.07
N ALA A 211 -23.37 25.01 -1.75
CA ALA A 211 -24.31 25.85 -1.01
C ALA A 211 -23.69 27.23 -0.81
#